data_AF-A0A351KFA7-F1
#
_entry.id   AF-A0A351KFA7-F1
#
_cell.length_a   1.000
_cell.length_b   1.000
_cell.length_c   1.000
_cell.angle_alpha   90.00
_cell.angle_beta   90.00
_cell.angle_gamma   90.00
#
_symmetry.space_group_name_H-M   'P 1'
#
loop_
_entity.id
_entity.type
_entity.pdbx_description
1 polymer ?
#
loop_
_entity_poly.entity_id
_entity_poly.type
_entity_poly.pdbx_seq_one_letter_code
_entity_poly.pdbx_strand_id
1 'polypeptide(L)'
;MKKPLLCISLVLVMLFTSFTTAFAEAFKDETVYVNLKNDGNVSDIKVVNHVHGFNDSDYFIDYGKYSDIKNLSNDAKPEIKDDTVKWPTSLLKQRDLYYEGTINKELPLNFEIKYFLDGSEIKAEDLAGKSGDLKINIKVKENFKDKKNKPAFLTQIQLSLDLDKFSDINAKNATSAIVGKKMNINFIYLPFGDGDFTLEAKGKNIELDP
;
A
#
# COMPACT_ATOMS: atom_id res chain seq x y z
N MET A 1 -0.40 -56.91 -18.81
CA MET A 1 -1.47 -56.06 -19.39
C MET A 1 -2.59 -55.88 -18.36
N LYS A 2 -2.85 -54.64 -17.96
CA LYS A 2 -4.12 -54.05 -17.47
C LYS A 2 -3.76 -52.74 -16.76
N LYS A 3 -3.91 -51.60 -17.45
CA LYS A 3 -3.89 -50.27 -16.82
C LYS A 3 -5.23 -50.10 -16.09
N PRO A 4 -5.28 -49.66 -14.82
CA PRO A 4 -6.55 -49.30 -14.22
C PRO A 4 -7.03 -47.99 -14.85
N LEU A 5 -8.21 -48.06 -15.49
CA LEU A 5 -8.99 -46.91 -15.93
C LEU A 5 -9.34 -46.08 -14.68
N LEU A 6 -8.79 -44.88 -14.55
CA LEU A 6 -9.32 -43.89 -13.62
C LEU A 6 -10.57 -43.29 -14.27
N CYS A 7 -11.74 -43.78 -13.87
CA CYS A 7 -13.02 -43.15 -14.21
C CYS A 7 -13.08 -41.77 -13.57
N ILE A 8 -12.81 -40.72 -14.35
CA ILE A 8 -13.14 -39.35 -13.98
C ILE A 8 -14.64 -39.19 -14.22
N SER A 9 -15.43 -39.25 -13.15
CA SER A 9 -16.83 -38.89 -13.17
C SER A 9 -16.95 -37.39 -13.50
N LEU A 10 -17.47 -37.06 -14.68
CA LEU A 10 -17.79 -35.70 -15.07
C LEU A 10 -19.14 -35.33 -14.42
N VAL A 11 -19.10 -34.54 -13.35
CA VAL A 11 -20.32 -33.97 -12.74
C VAL A 11 -20.82 -32.84 -13.64
N LEU A 12 -21.99 -33.04 -14.25
CA LEU A 12 -22.72 -32.01 -14.98
C LEU A 12 -23.30 -31.01 -13.97
N VAL A 13 -22.66 -29.84 -13.82
CA VAL A 13 -23.18 -28.73 -13.03
C VAL A 13 -24.19 -27.96 -13.88
N MET A 14 -25.46 -27.96 -13.49
CA MET A 14 -26.49 -27.08 -14.06
C MET A 14 -26.15 -25.63 -13.70
N LEU A 15 -25.81 -24.81 -14.70
CA LEU A 15 -25.75 -23.36 -14.55
C LEU A 15 -27.17 -22.80 -14.49
N PHE A 16 -27.68 -22.58 -13.28
CA PHE A 16 -28.76 -21.61 -13.09
C PHE A 16 -28.15 -20.22 -13.28
N THR A 17 -28.32 -19.62 -14.47
CA THR A 17 -28.07 -18.20 -14.65
C THR A 17 -29.23 -17.44 -14.02
N SER A 18 -29.13 -17.20 -12.72
CA SER A 18 -29.83 -16.07 -12.11
C SER A 18 -29.24 -14.81 -12.73
N PHE A 19 -29.99 -14.14 -13.60
CA PHE A 19 -29.68 -12.75 -13.92
C PHE A 19 -29.81 -11.96 -12.63
N THR A 20 -28.69 -11.73 -11.95
CA THR A 20 -28.65 -10.68 -10.93
C THR A 20 -28.81 -9.38 -11.70
N THR A 21 -29.93 -8.70 -11.51
CA THR A 21 -30.00 -7.26 -11.76
C THR A 21 -28.90 -6.63 -10.92
N ALA A 22 -27.77 -6.30 -11.54
CA ALA A 22 -26.77 -5.46 -10.90
C ALA A 22 -27.46 -4.12 -10.65
N PHE A 23 -27.67 -3.77 -9.38
CA PHE A 23 -27.91 -2.38 -9.05
C PHE A 23 -26.71 -1.59 -9.60
N ALA A 24 -26.98 -0.56 -10.39
CA ALA A 24 -25.97 0.35 -10.88
C ALA A 24 -25.41 1.13 -9.68
N GLU A 25 -24.38 0.58 -9.04
CA GLU A 25 -23.66 1.23 -7.96
C GLU A 25 -22.24 1.54 -8.42
N ALA A 26 -21.80 2.77 -8.17
CA ALA A 26 -20.41 3.15 -8.37
C ALA A 26 -19.59 2.57 -7.22
N PHE A 27 -18.52 1.86 -7.56
CA PHE A 27 -17.60 1.27 -6.61
C PHE A 27 -16.41 2.21 -6.38
N LYS A 28 -15.81 2.12 -5.20
CA LYS A 28 -14.61 2.87 -4.81
C LYS A 28 -13.56 1.92 -4.28
N ASP A 29 -12.43 1.86 -4.97
CA ASP A 29 -11.19 1.30 -4.44
C ASP A 29 -10.31 2.41 -3.89
N GLU A 30 -9.72 2.20 -2.72
CA GLU A 30 -8.92 3.20 -2.02
C GLU A 30 -7.52 2.65 -1.73
N THR A 31 -6.49 3.39 -2.15
CA THR A 31 -5.08 3.10 -1.82
C THR A 31 -4.52 4.21 -0.95
N VAL A 32 -4.01 3.86 0.22
CA VAL A 32 -3.41 4.79 1.18
C VAL A 32 -1.89 4.70 1.08
N TYR A 33 -1.27 5.76 0.59
CA TYR A 33 0.19 5.94 0.56
C TYR A 33 0.63 6.67 1.82
N VAL A 34 1.60 6.09 2.52
CA VAL A 34 2.16 6.64 3.76
C VAL A 34 3.65 6.77 3.58
N ASN A 35 4.16 8.00 3.65
CA ASN A 35 5.59 8.22 3.76
C ASN A 35 5.96 8.24 5.24
N LEU A 36 6.99 7.47 5.60
CA LEU A 36 7.49 7.40 6.96
C LEU A 36 8.80 8.17 7.05
N LYS A 37 9.02 8.83 8.18
CA LYS A 37 10.33 9.31 8.57
C LYS A 37 11.21 8.11 8.91
N ASN A 38 12.52 8.37 9.02
CA ASN A 38 13.49 7.32 9.29
C ASN A 38 13.28 6.59 10.64
N ASP A 39 12.50 7.12 11.58
CA ASP A 39 12.15 6.46 12.85
C ASP A 39 10.85 5.65 12.80
N GLY A 40 10.11 5.70 11.70
CA GLY A 40 8.78 5.08 11.54
C GLY A 40 7.61 6.01 11.83
N ASN A 41 7.84 7.27 12.23
CA ASN A 41 6.76 8.25 12.36
C ASN A 41 6.21 8.66 11.00
N VAL A 42 4.90 8.88 10.92
CA VAL A 42 4.25 9.35 9.68
C VAL A 42 4.74 10.75 9.32
N SER A 43 5.18 10.91 8.06
CA SER A 43 5.50 12.20 7.44
C SER A 43 4.25 12.81 6.79
N ASP A 44 3.69 12.10 5.82
CA ASP A 44 2.47 12.48 5.12
C ASP A 44 1.68 11.26 4.67
N ILE A 45 0.38 11.46 4.49
CA ILE A 45 -0.55 10.43 4.02
C ILE A 45 -1.31 10.99 2.82
N LYS A 46 -1.25 10.25 1.72
CA LYS A 46 -2.04 10.50 0.52
C LYS A 46 -2.98 9.33 0.28
N VAL A 47 -4.21 9.66 -0.09
CA VAL A 47 -5.22 8.67 -0.46
C VAL A 47 -5.52 8.84 -1.93
N VAL A 48 -5.37 7.76 -2.70
CA VAL A 48 -5.80 7.70 -4.09
C VAL A 48 -7.07 6.87 -4.15
N ASN A 49 -8.13 7.48 -4.65
CA ASN A 49 -9.41 6.83 -4.88
C ASN A 49 -9.54 6.51 -6.38
N HIS A 50 -9.97 5.29 -6.68
CA HIS A 50 -10.39 4.83 -7.99
C HIS A 50 -11.88 4.54 -7.94
N VAL A 51 -12.67 5.37 -8.61
CA VAL A 51 -14.11 5.24 -8.71
C VAL A 51 -14.46 4.72 -10.08
N HIS A 52 -15.21 3.62 -10.13
CA HIS A 52 -15.56 2.93 -11.37
C HIS A 52 -16.98 2.38 -11.33
N GLY A 53 -17.45 1.91 -12.49
CA GLY A 53 -18.81 1.41 -12.66
C GLY A 53 -19.78 2.50 -13.07
N PHE A 54 -21.06 2.30 -12.75
CA PHE A 54 -22.15 3.17 -13.18
C PHE A 54 -23.08 3.45 -12.00
N ASN A 55 -23.66 4.64 -11.96
CA ASN A 55 -24.58 5.07 -10.91
C ASN A 55 -25.68 5.92 -11.56
N ASP A 56 -26.94 5.60 -11.25
CA ASP A 56 -28.12 6.31 -11.76
C ASP A 56 -28.31 7.70 -11.10
N SER A 57 -27.61 7.96 -10.00
CA SER A 57 -27.56 9.29 -9.38
C SER A 57 -26.74 10.27 -10.21
N ASP A 58 -27.05 11.56 -10.14
CA ASP A 58 -26.25 12.63 -10.76
C ASP A 58 -24.85 12.76 -10.12
N TYR A 59 -24.69 12.31 -8.87
CA TYR A 59 -23.45 12.47 -8.11
C TYR A 59 -23.00 11.18 -7.42
N PHE A 60 -21.70 10.91 -7.50
CA PHE A 60 -20.99 10.04 -6.58
C PHE A 60 -20.55 10.85 -5.36
N ILE A 61 -20.75 10.30 -4.17
CA ILE A 61 -20.49 10.98 -2.90
C ILE A 61 -19.46 10.17 -2.11
N ASP A 62 -18.28 10.73 -1.89
CA ASP A 62 -17.27 10.17 -0.99
C ASP A 62 -17.30 10.89 0.36
N TYR A 63 -17.27 10.11 1.44
CA TYR A 63 -17.29 10.60 2.82
C TYR A 63 -15.90 10.51 3.41
N GLY A 64 -15.27 11.68 3.56
CA GLY A 64 -13.93 11.76 4.09
C GLY A 64 -13.46 13.20 4.19
N LYS A 65 -12.65 13.44 5.22
CA LYS A 65 -11.99 14.72 5.42
C LYS A 65 -10.65 14.70 4.70
N TYR A 66 -10.61 15.33 3.53
CA TYR A 66 -9.43 15.47 2.69
C TYR A 66 -8.99 16.94 2.63
N SER A 67 -7.70 17.18 2.50
CA SER A 67 -7.13 18.44 2.00
C SER A 67 -6.55 18.23 0.61
N ASP A 68 -6.35 19.32 -0.13
CA ASP A 68 -5.59 19.33 -1.39
C ASP A 68 -6.08 18.32 -2.44
N ILE A 69 -7.41 18.20 -2.58
CA ILE A 69 -8.01 17.25 -3.52
C ILE A 69 -7.63 17.60 -4.96
N LYS A 70 -7.08 16.63 -5.67
CA LYS A 70 -6.67 16.76 -7.07
C LYS A 70 -7.24 15.63 -7.91
N ASN A 71 -7.93 16.01 -8.97
CA ASN A 71 -8.33 15.09 -10.02
C ASN A 71 -7.10 14.65 -10.83
N LEU A 72 -6.93 13.34 -10.99
CA LEU A 72 -5.84 12.74 -11.77
C LEU A 72 -6.28 12.32 -13.18
N SER A 73 -7.60 12.40 -13.45
CA SER A 73 -8.21 11.92 -14.70
C SER A 73 -8.40 13.05 -15.70
N ASN A 74 -8.86 14.22 -15.24
CA ASN A 74 -9.17 15.37 -16.08
C ASN A 74 -9.22 16.67 -15.26
N ASP A 75 -9.60 17.76 -15.91
CA ASP A 75 -9.67 19.10 -15.30
C ASP A 75 -10.97 19.37 -14.52
N ALA A 76 -11.91 18.41 -14.45
CA ALA A 76 -13.12 18.58 -13.66
C ALA A 76 -12.79 18.69 -12.18
N LYS A 77 -13.57 19.49 -11.46
CA LYS A 77 -13.41 19.73 -10.03
C LYS A 77 -14.57 19.12 -9.26
N PRO A 78 -14.33 18.59 -8.04
CA PRO A 78 -15.41 18.12 -7.18
C PRO A 78 -16.12 19.30 -6.52
N GLU A 79 -17.35 19.06 -6.07
CA GLU A 79 -17.97 19.90 -5.05
C GLU A 79 -17.57 19.39 -3.67
N ILE A 80 -16.98 20.26 -2.86
CA ILE A 80 -16.54 19.92 -1.50
C ILE A 80 -17.44 20.63 -0.50
N LYS A 81 -18.06 19.88 0.40
CA LYS A 81 -18.86 20.43 1.50
C LYS A 81 -18.65 19.59 2.75
N ASP A 82 -18.21 20.22 3.83
CA ASP A 82 -17.90 19.55 5.09
C ASP A 82 -16.93 18.38 4.86
N ASP A 83 -17.24 17.17 5.35
CA ASP A 83 -16.44 15.95 5.15
C ASP A 83 -16.94 15.15 3.93
N THR A 84 -17.39 15.84 2.88
CA THR A 84 -17.98 15.22 1.69
C THR A 84 -17.38 15.77 0.40
N VAL A 85 -17.01 14.85 -0.50
CA VAL A 85 -16.51 15.12 -1.85
C VAL A 85 -17.51 14.58 -2.86
N LYS A 86 -18.07 15.45 -3.69
CA LYS A 86 -19.06 15.06 -4.69
C LYS A 86 -18.50 15.19 -6.09
N TRP A 87 -18.68 14.14 -6.87
CA TRP A 87 -18.26 14.07 -8.27
C TRP A 87 -19.47 13.83 -9.17
N PRO A 88 -19.62 14.57 -10.28
CA PRO A 88 -20.66 14.27 -11.26
C PRO A 88 -20.45 12.87 -11.84
N THR A 89 -21.45 11.99 -11.79
CA THR A 89 -21.36 10.62 -12.33
C THR A 89 -21.23 10.60 -13.85
N SER A 90 -21.53 11.70 -14.53
CA SER A 90 -21.24 11.89 -15.95
C SER A 90 -19.76 11.69 -16.29
N LEU A 91 -18.84 11.90 -15.33
CA LEU A 91 -17.40 11.64 -15.51
C LEU A 91 -17.11 10.14 -15.72
N LEU A 92 -17.91 9.26 -15.10
CA LEU A 92 -17.76 7.80 -15.16
C LEU A 92 -18.26 7.19 -16.47
N LYS A 93 -19.03 7.95 -17.28
CA LYS A 93 -19.57 7.45 -18.57
C LYS A 93 -18.49 7.18 -19.62
N GLN A 94 -17.35 7.88 -19.52
CA GLN A 94 -16.28 7.80 -20.52
C GLN A 94 -15.10 6.97 -20.04
N ARG A 95 -14.83 7.00 -18.73
CA ARG A 95 -13.70 6.36 -18.07
C ARG A 95 -13.88 6.40 -16.56
N ASP A 96 -13.10 5.59 -15.86
CA ASP A 96 -13.01 5.65 -14.41
C ASP A 96 -12.44 6.99 -13.92
N LEU A 97 -12.78 7.34 -12.69
CA LEU A 97 -12.34 8.55 -12.02
C LEU A 97 -11.27 8.20 -10.97
N TYR A 98 -10.09 8.78 -11.15
CA TYR A 98 -8.99 8.79 -10.20
C TYR A 98 -8.82 10.19 -9.62
N TYR A 99 -8.75 10.28 -8.29
CA TYR A 99 -8.38 11.51 -7.59
C TYR A 99 -7.56 11.20 -6.35
N GLU A 100 -6.66 12.10 -6.00
CA GLU A 100 -5.88 12.06 -4.77
C GLU A 100 -6.36 13.14 -3.79
N GLY A 101 -6.16 12.87 -2.51
CA GLY A 101 -6.31 13.85 -1.44
C GLY A 101 -5.35 13.56 -0.30
N THR A 102 -4.94 14.60 0.41
CA THR A 102 -4.12 14.48 1.62
C THR A 102 -5.02 14.30 2.83
N ILE A 103 -4.63 13.43 3.76
CA ILE A 103 -5.37 13.24 5.02
C ILE A 103 -4.44 13.43 6.23
N ASN A 104 -5.02 13.90 7.32
CA ASN A 104 -4.36 13.96 8.63
C ASN A 104 -5.18 13.13 9.62
N LYS A 105 -4.91 11.83 9.66
CA LYS A 105 -5.56 10.85 10.53
C LYS A 105 -4.52 9.88 11.08
N GLU A 106 -4.81 9.36 12.27
CA GLU A 106 -4.02 8.28 12.87
C GLU A 106 -4.21 6.99 12.08
N LEU A 107 -3.10 6.32 11.76
CA LEU A 107 -3.12 5.06 11.02
C LEU A 107 -3.54 3.90 11.95
N PRO A 108 -4.19 2.86 11.38
CA PRO A 108 -4.47 1.62 12.10
C PRO A 108 -3.21 0.76 12.36
N LEU A 109 -2.03 1.26 12.00
CA LEU A 109 -0.73 0.63 12.20
C LEU A 109 0.26 1.63 12.78
N ASN A 110 1.16 1.15 13.62
CA ASN A 110 2.34 1.85 14.10
C ASN A 110 3.59 1.21 13.52
N PHE A 111 4.54 2.03 13.10
CA PHE A 111 5.82 1.60 12.54
C PHE A 111 6.96 2.05 13.45
N GLU A 112 7.93 1.18 13.67
CA GLU A 112 9.17 1.48 14.39
C GLU A 112 10.34 1.01 13.52
N ILE A 113 11.27 1.92 13.24
CA ILE A 113 12.44 1.61 12.42
C ILE A 113 13.71 1.80 13.26
N LYS A 114 14.51 0.74 13.36
CA LYS A 114 15.78 0.71 14.07
C LYS A 114 16.93 0.40 13.12
N TYR A 115 18.08 0.98 13.40
CA TYR A 115 19.28 0.82 12.59
C TYR A 115 20.43 0.30 13.45
N PHE A 116 21.24 -0.54 12.84
CA PHE A 116 22.45 -1.05 13.44
C PHE A 116 23.57 -0.95 12.41
N LEU A 117 24.72 -0.42 12.80
CA LEU A 117 25.93 -0.38 11.98
C LEU A 117 27.01 -1.19 12.70
N ASP A 118 27.59 -2.16 11.99
CA ASP A 118 28.59 -3.09 12.52
C ASP A 118 28.13 -3.76 13.84
N GLY A 119 26.83 -4.08 13.89
CA GLY A 119 26.19 -4.76 15.04
C GLY A 119 25.78 -3.86 16.21
N SER A 120 26.13 -2.57 16.19
CA SER A 120 25.74 -1.61 17.25
C SER A 120 24.55 -0.74 16.83
N GLU A 121 23.57 -0.54 17.72
CA GLU A 121 22.43 0.34 17.45
C GLU A 121 22.91 1.77 17.21
N ILE A 122 22.38 2.41 16.17
CA ILE A 122 22.72 3.77 15.77
C ILE A 122 21.45 4.52 15.39
N LYS A 123 21.43 5.83 15.61
CA LYS A 123 20.32 6.65 15.14
C LYS A 123 20.39 6.81 13.62
N ALA A 124 19.23 6.95 12.99
CA ALA A 124 19.14 7.18 11.55
C ALA A 124 19.92 8.43 11.09
N GLU A 125 19.83 9.52 11.86
CA GLU A 125 20.51 10.79 11.59
C GLU A 125 22.04 10.66 11.57
N ASP A 126 22.58 9.68 12.29
CA ASP A 126 24.02 9.45 12.39
C ASP A 126 24.55 8.48 11.31
N LEU A 127 23.70 7.86 10.49
CA LEU A 127 24.14 6.94 9.44
C LEU A 127 24.81 7.62 8.24
N ALA A 128 24.44 8.88 7.99
CA ALA A 128 24.84 9.59 6.78
C ALA A 128 26.37 9.63 6.64
N GLY A 129 26.86 9.19 5.47
CA GLY A 129 28.28 9.15 5.14
C GLY A 129 29.10 8.03 5.80
N LYS A 130 28.52 7.23 6.70
CA LYS A 130 29.20 6.08 7.31
C LYS A 130 29.31 4.91 6.32
N SER A 131 30.15 3.93 6.66
CA SER A 131 30.33 2.70 5.89
C SER A 131 30.45 1.53 6.86
N GLY A 132 29.96 0.35 6.48
CA GLY A 132 29.95 -0.83 7.32
C GLY A 132 28.81 -1.79 7.01
N ASP A 133 28.61 -2.77 7.88
CA ASP A 133 27.51 -3.72 7.82
C ASP A 133 26.26 -3.07 8.40
N LEU A 134 25.33 -2.65 7.54
CA LEU A 134 24.08 -2.02 7.91
C LEU A 134 22.99 -3.08 8.09
N LYS A 135 22.25 -2.98 9.20
CA LYS A 135 20.99 -3.68 9.42
C LYS A 135 19.88 -2.68 9.72
N ILE A 136 18.77 -2.81 8.99
CA ILE A 136 17.53 -2.07 9.21
C ILE A 136 16.48 -3.06 9.71
N ASN A 137 15.89 -2.77 10.87
CA ASN A 137 14.79 -3.52 11.44
C ASN A 137 13.52 -2.68 11.44
N ILE A 138 12.45 -3.20 10.86
CA ILE A 138 11.15 -2.52 10.75
C ILE A 138 10.13 -3.36 11.49
N LYS A 139 9.55 -2.79 12.54
CA LYS A 139 8.45 -3.41 13.27
C LYS A 139 7.14 -2.74 12.92
N VAL A 140 6.12 -3.55 12.73
CA VAL A 140 4.75 -3.11 12.46
C VAL A 140 3.86 -3.63 13.57
N LYS A 141 3.10 -2.75 14.19
CA LYS A 141 2.14 -3.11 15.24
C LYS A 141 0.75 -2.60 14.88
N GLU A 142 -0.25 -3.39 15.24
CA GLU A 142 -1.64 -2.97 15.08
C GLU A 142 -1.99 -1.82 16.04
N ASN A 143 -2.73 -0.82 15.54
CA ASN A 143 -3.25 0.32 16.29
C ASN A 143 -4.76 0.49 16.08
N PHE A 144 -5.50 -0.62 16.06
CA PHE A 144 -6.95 -0.59 15.87
C PHE A 144 -7.67 -0.06 17.11
N LYS A 145 -8.37 1.08 16.95
CA LYS A 145 -9.25 1.64 18.00
C LYS A 145 -10.43 0.70 18.29
N ASP A 146 -10.98 0.06 17.26
CA ASP A 146 -12.02 -0.96 17.40
C ASP A 146 -11.43 -2.35 17.11
N LYS A 147 -11.23 -3.14 18.17
CA LYS A 147 -10.69 -4.51 18.05
C LYS A 147 -11.69 -5.51 17.47
N LYS A 148 -12.98 -5.18 17.43
CA LYS A 148 -14.03 -6.08 16.90
C LYS A 148 -14.19 -5.96 15.39
N ASN A 149 -13.87 -4.80 14.82
CA ASN A 149 -14.00 -4.53 13.40
C ASN A 149 -12.65 -4.11 12.81
N LYS A 150 -11.73 -5.07 12.68
CA LYS A 150 -10.44 -4.84 12.03
C LYS A 150 -10.65 -4.76 10.52
N PRO A 151 -10.31 -3.63 9.86
CA PRO A 151 -10.36 -3.58 8.41
C PRO A 151 -9.39 -4.60 7.82
N ALA A 152 -9.83 -5.30 6.79
CA ALA A 152 -8.99 -6.21 6.02
C ALA A 152 -8.25 -5.40 4.95
N PHE A 153 -6.94 -5.25 5.10
CA PHE A 153 -6.08 -4.62 4.11
C PHE A 153 -4.72 -5.30 4.11
N LEU A 154 -4.02 -5.22 2.97
CA LEU A 154 -2.65 -5.65 2.81
C LEU A 154 -1.75 -4.42 2.86
N THR A 155 -0.64 -4.50 3.59
CA THR A 155 0.35 -3.41 3.63
C THR A 155 1.61 -3.84 2.90
N GLN A 156 2.03 -3.05 1.91
CA GLN A 156 3.32 -3.19 1.25
C GLN A 156 4.30 -2.16 1.84
N ILE A 157 5.41 -2.63 2.38
CA ILE A 157 6.49 -1.79 2.90
C ILE A 157 7.60 -1.79 1.87
N GLN A 158 7.92 -0.62 1.32
CA GLN A 158 8.90 -0.47 0.25
C GLN A 158 10.13 0.28 0.75
N LEU A 159 11.32 -0.21 0.38
CA LEU A 159 12.59 0.48 0.53
C LEU A 159 13.33 0.48 -0.81
N SER A 160 14.08 1.54 -1.08
CA SER A 160 14.92 1.65 -2.28
C SER A 160 16.38 1.85 -1.86
N LEU A 161 17.27 0.99 -2.33
CA LEU A 161 18.71 1.10 -2.08
C LEU A 161 19.46 1.44 -3.36
N ASP A 162 20.37 2.42 -3.28
CA ASP A 162 21.29 2.74 -4.36
C ASP A 162 22.42 1.70 -4.44
N LEU A 163 22.48 0.95 -5.54
CA LEU A 163 23.48 -0.10 -5.77
C LEU A 163 24.89 0.44 -5.97
N ASP A 164 25.06 1.75 -6.21
CA ASP A 164 26.38 2.38 -6.16
C ASP A 164 26.90 2.51 -4.72
N LYS A 165 26.02 2.47 -3.70
CA LYS A 165 26.33 2.63 -2.27
C LYS A 165 26.15 1.34 -1.45
N PHE A 166 25.29 0.44 -1.89
CA PHE A 166 24.96 -0.79 -1.18
C PHE A 166 25.29 -2.04 -1.97
N SER A 167 25.85 -3.04 -1.29
CA SER A 167 26.14 -4.38 -1.81
C SER A 167 25.79 -5.45 -0.78
N ASP A 168 25.92 -6.73 -1.13
CA ASP A 168 25.62 -7.87 -0.25
C ASP A 168 24.24 -7.76 0.43
N ILE A 169 23.23 -7.33 -0.34
CA ILE A 169 21.90 -7.04 0.19
C ILE A 169 21.13 -8.33 0.45
N ASN A 170 20.67 -8.51 1.68
CA ASN A 170 19.85 -9.62 2.14
C ASN A 170 18.57 -9.09 2.81
N ALA A 171 17.41 -9.38 2.20
CA ALA A 171 16.11 -8.98 2.71
C ALA A 171 15.22 -10.22 2.87
N LYS A 172 15.11 -10.73 4.10
CA LYS A 172 14.40 -11.98 4.38
C LYS A 172 12.90 -11.81 4.13
N ASN A 173 12.30 -12.72 3.36
CA ASN A 173 10.87 -12.69 3.01
C ASN A 173 10.43 -11.42 2.27
N ALA A 174 11.36 -10.71 1.62
CA ALA A 174 11.04 -9.62 0.70
C ALA A 174 11.01 -10.13 -0.74
N THR A 175 10.28 -9.42 -1.59
CA THR A 175 10.51 -9.46 -3.04
C THR A 175 11.37 -8.27 -3.43
N SER A 176 12.23 -8.42 -4.43
CA SER A 176 13.08 -7.33 -4.90
C SER A 176 13.12 -7.24 -6.42
N ALA A 177 13.31 -6.02 -6.92
CA ALA A 177 13.47 -5.73 -8.34
C ALA A 177 14.48 -4.60 -8.51
N ILE A 178 15.35 -4.72 -9.52
CA ILE A 178 16.33 -3.69 -9.87
C ILE A 178 15.74 -2.79 -10.96
N VAL A 179 15.74 -1.48 -10.71
CA VAL A 179 15.29 -0.45 -11.65
C VAL A 179 16.41 0.59 -11.78
N GLY A 180 17.12 0.56 -12.91
CA GLY A 180 18.30 1.39 -13.12
C GLY A 180 19.41 1.04 -12.12
N LYS A 181 19.79 2.02 -11.28
CA LYS A 181 20.79 1.86 -10.22
C LYS A 181 20.21 1.54 -8.85
N LYS A 182 18.88 1.46 -8.73
CA LYS A 182 18.23 1.20 -7.45
C LYS A 182 17.71 -0.23 -7.38
N MET A 183 17.83 -0.84 -6.21
CA MET A 183 17.11 -2.07 -5.86
C MET A 183 15.93 -1.71 -4.99
N ASN A 184 14.72 -1.95 -5.49
CA ASN A 184 13.49 -1.81 -4.74
C ASN A 184 13.20 -3.12 -4.01
N ILE A 185 12.95 -3.02 -2.71
CA ILE A 185 12.73 -4.13 -1.79
C ILE A 185 11.32 -3.94 -1.23
N ASN A 186 10.49 -4.98 -1.32
CA ASN A 186 9.10 -4.94 -0.88
C ASN A 186 8.84 -6.06 0.13
N PHE A 187 8.42 -5.67 1.33
CA PHE A 187 7.85 -6.59 2.31
C PHE A 187 6.33 -6.53 2.24
N ILE A 188 5.68 -7.64 2.58
CA ILE A 188 4.22 -7.73 2.68
C ILE A 188 3.87 -8.01 4.13
N TYR A 189 3.03 -7.15 4.70
CA TYR A 189 2.45 -7.30 6.02
C TYR A 189 0.95 -7.58 5.91
N LEU A 190 0.49 -8.59 6.66
CA LEU A 190 -0.91 -8.93 6.83
C LEU A 190 -1.27 -8.74 8.32
N PRO A 191 -2.41 -8.08 8.64
CA PRO A 191 -2.78 -7.74 10.02
C PRO A 191 -3.36 -8.93 10.80
N PHE A 192 -2.52 -9.96 10.99
CA PHE A 192 -2.80 -11.13 11.83
C PHE A 192 -1.97 -11.15 13.12
N GLY A 193 -1.23 -10.07 13.41
CA GLY A 193 -0.31 -9.93 14.52
C GLY A 193 0.77 -8.88 14.23
N ASP A 194 1.78 -8.80 15.10
CA ASP A 194 2.92 -7.89 14.89
C ASP A 194 3.81 -8.39 13.74
N GLY A 195 4.30 -7.46 12.93
CA GLY A 195 5.28 -7.70 11.86
C GLY A 195 6.69 -7.34 12.31
N ASP A 196 7.68 -8.14 11.90
CA ASP A 196 9.10 -7.87 12.11
C ASP A 196 9.87 -8.19 10.82
N PHE A 197 10.40 -7.15 10.19
CA PHE A 197 11.07 -7.22 8.90
C PHE A 197 12.52 -6.76 9.05
N THR A 198 13.44 -7.46 8.38
CA THR A 198 14.87 -7.18 8.48
C THR A 198 15.48 -7.11 7.09
N LEU A 199 16.29 -6.08 6.91
CA LEU A 199 17.15 -5.85 5.75
C LEU A 199 18.59 -5.71 6.25
N GLU A 200 19.50 -6.44 5.64
CA GLU A 200 20.93 -6.38 5.90
C GLU A 200 21.65 -6.04 4.58
N ALA A 201 22.66 -5.18 4.63
CA ALA A 201 23.46 -4.81 3.46
C ALA A 201 24.82 -4.26 3.89
N LYS A 202 25.83 -4.40 3.03
CA LYS A 202 27.06 -3.62 3.16
C LYS A 202 26.86 -2.24 2.54
N GLY A 203 27.06 -1.20 3.34
CA GLY A 203 26.98 0.18 2.89
C GLY A 203 28.35 0.84 2.80
N LYS A 204 28.56 1.65 1.76
CA LYS A 204 29.65 2.62 1.67
C LYS A 204 29.08 4.02 1.44
N ASN A 205 29.58 5.02 2.17
CA ASN A 205 29.06 6.38 2.14
C ASN A 205 27.52 6.39 2.19
N ILE A 206 26.97 5.75 3.23
CA ILE A 206 25.55 5.44 3.40
C ILE A 206 24.72 6.71 3.28
N GLU A 207 23.69 6.63 2.45
CA GLU A 207 22.65 7.64 2.32
C GLU A 207 21.34 6.88 2.06
N LEU A 208 20.33 7.16 2.87
CA LEU A 208 19.00 6.58 2.74
C LEU A 208 18.09 7.69 2.23
N ASP A 209 17.40 7.40 1.13
CA ASP A 209 16.36 8.31 0.64
C ASP A 209 15.18 8.28 1.63
N PRO A 210 14.67 9.44 2.09
CA PRO A 210 13.46 9.52 2.90
C PRO A 210 12.20 9.16 2.09
#